data_AF-A0A4U6D2T1-F1
#
_entry.id   AF-A0A4U6D2T1-F1
#
_cell.length_a   1.000
_cell.length_b   1.000
_cell.length_c   1.000
_cell.angle_alpha   90.00
_cell.angle_beta   90.00
_cell.angle_gamma   90.00
#
_symmetry.space_group_name_H-M   'P 1'
#
loop_
_entity.id
_entity.type
_entity.pdbx_description
1 polymer ?
#
loop_
_entity_poly.entity_id
_entity_poly.type
_entity_poly.pdbx_seq_one_letter_code
_entity_poly.pdbx_strand_id
1 'polypeptide(L)' 'MSNLKDKTIVITGAAMGPGLATAYECAAKEANLALIDFNEASLEKTKNSH' A
#
# COMPACT_ATOMS: atom_id res chain seq x y z
N MET A 1 -11.07 -16.66 5.51
CA MET A 1 -10.44 -15.35 5.21
C MET A 1 -9.51 -15.54 4.03
N SER A 2 -9.59 -14.69 3.02
CA SER A 2 -8.77 -14.81 1.80
C SER A 2 -7.31 -14.47 2.09
N ASN A 3 -6.38 -15.33 1.69
CA ASN A 3 -4.94 -15.09 1.82
C ASN A 3 -4.48 -14.10 0.74
N LEU A 4 -3.79 -13.02 1.13
CA LEU A 4 -3.24 -12.02 0.21
C LEU A 4 -1.73 -12.18 -0.01
N LYS A 5 -1.10 -13.14 0.67
CA LYS A 5 0.31 -13.45 0.49
C LYS A 5 0.65 -13.68 -0.98
N ASP A 6 1.75 -13.08 -1.42
CA ASP A 6 2.28 -13.14 -2.79
C ASP A 6 1.35 -12.58 -3.89
N LYS A 7 0.18 -12.04 -3.53
CA LYS A 7 -0.70 -11.36 -4.50
C LYS A 7 -0.16 -9.97 -4.79
N THR A 8 -0.17 -9.60 -6.07
CA THR A 8 0.15 -8.23 -6.49
C THR A 8 -1.11 -7.37 -6.44
N ILE A 9 -1.06 -6.27 -5.70
CA ILE A 9 -2.17 -5.34 -5.50
C ILE A 9 -1.72 -3.95 -5.90
N VAL A 10 -2.50 -3.28 -6.74
CA VAL A 10 -2.28 -1.90 -7.16
C VAL A 10 -3.20 -0.98 -6.36
N ILE A 11 -2.64 0.02 -5.69
CA ILE A 11 -3.39 0.96 -4.84
C ILE A 11 -3.17 2.38 -5.35
N THR A 12 -4.23 3.02 -5.80
CA THR A 12 -4.25 4.44 -6.18
C THR A 12 -4.64 5.31 -4.98
N GLY A 13 -4.08 6.51 -4.87
CA GLY A 13 -4.34 7.39 -3.72
C GLY A 13 -3.66 6.88 -2.44
N ALA A 14 -2.52 6.18 -2.58
CA ALA A 14 -1.86 5.48 -1.49
C ALA A 14 -1.08 6.39 -0.52
N ALA A 15 -1.01 7.70 -0.79
CA ALA A 15 -0.26 8.62 0.06
C ALA A 15 -1.06 9.14 1.27
N MET A 16 -2.39 8.93 1.32
CA MET A 16 -3.23 9.41 2.41
C MET A 16 -4.54 8.63 2.58
N GLY A 17 -5.19 8.84 3.73
CA GLY A 17 -6.56 8.41 3.98
C GLY A 17 -6.77 6.89 3.83
N PRO A 18 -7.86 6.44 3.17
CA PRO A 18 -8.17 5.01 3.06
C PRO A 18 -7.18 4.25 2.17
N GLY A 19 -6.58 4.89 1.17
CA GLY A 19 -5.55 4.26 0.33
C GLY A 19 -4.30 3.90 1.13
N LEU A 20 -3.87 4.81 2.01
CA LEU A 20 -2.78 4.57 2.96
C LEU A 20 -3.09 3.41 3.92
N ALA A 21 -4.26 3.43 4.56
CA ALA A 21 -4.68 2.37 5.48
C ALA A 21 -4.76 1.01 4.77
N THR A 22 -5.26 0.99 3.53
CA THR A 22 -5.31 -0.22 2.70
C THR A 22 -3.91 -0.73 2.37
N ALA A 23 -2.97 0.15 2.03
CA ALA A 23 -1.58 -0.23 1.78
C ALA A 23 -0.95 -0.92 3.00
N TYR A 24 -1.16 -0.37 4.19
CA TYR A 24 -0.65 -0.99 5.43
C TYR A 24 -1.29 -2.34 5.73
N GLU A 25 -2.61 -2.46 5.62
CA GLU A 25 -3.29 -3.75 5.84
C GLU A 25 -2.89 -4.81 4.82
N CYS A 26 -2.69 -4.44 3.56
CA CYS A 26 -2.22 -5.37 2.54
C CYS A 26 -0.74 -5.76 2.74
N ALA A 27 0.12 -4.81 3.15
CA ALA A 27 1.52 -5.08 3.48
C ALA A 27 1.64 -6.04 4.67
N ALA A 28 0.85 -5.84 5.72
CA ALA A 28 0.78 -6.72 6.89
C ALA A 28 0.34 -8.16 6.55
N LYS A 29 -0.28 -8.35 5.38
CA LYS A 29 -0.71 -9.65 4.86
C LYS A 29 0.25 -10.24 3.81
N GLU A 30 1.48 -9.73 3.75
CA GLU A 30 2.55 -10.20 2.84
C GLU A 30 2.17 -10.09 1.34
N ALA A 31 1.32 -9.11 1.00
CA ALA A 31 1.02 -8.80 -0.39
C ALA A 31 2.16 -8.00 -1.04
N ASN A 32 2.35 -8.18 -2.35
CA ASN A 32 3.20 -7.34 -3.17
C ASN A 32 2.42 -6.08 -3.58
N LEU A 33 2.94 -4.89 -3.25
CA LEU A 33 2.19 -3.65 -3.45
C LEU A 33 2.82 -2.76 -4.53
N ALA A 34 1.97 -2.26 -5.42
CA ALA A 34 2.28 -1.14 -6.31
C ALA A 34 1.45 0.07 -5.86
N LEU A 35 2.13 1.07 -5.29
CA LEU A 35 1.49 2.27 -4.74
C LEU A 35 1.56 3.40 -5.76
N ILE A 36 0.43 4.06 -6.02
CA ILE A 36 0.31 5.15 -6.99
C ILE A 36 -0.32 6.35 -6.28
N ASP A 37 0.38 7.47 -6.31
CA ASP A 37 -0.14 8.76 -5.85
C ASP A 37 0.59 9.89 -6.58
N PHE A 38 -0.01 11.08 -6.62
CA PHE A 38 0.64 12.26 -7.18
C PHE A 38 1.67 12.86 -6.20
N ASN A 39 1.49 12.64 -4.90
CA ASN A 39 2.37 13.16 -3.86
C ASN A 39 3.50 12.17 -3.56
N GLU A 40 4.61 12.31 -4.29
CA GLU A 40 5.80 11.47 -4.16
C GLU A 40 6.37 11.45 -2.73
N ALA A 41 6.43 12.62 -2.06
CA ALA A 41 6.99 12.72 -0.71
C ALA A 41 6.18 11.93 0.33
N SER A 42 4.85 11.95 0.21
CA SER A 42 3.98 11.17 1.09
C SER A 42 3.95 9.69 0.68
N LEU A 43 4.07 9.37 -0.61
CA LEU A 43 4.16 8.00 -1.12
C LEU A 43 5.43 7.28 -0.65
N GLU A 44 6.57 7.97 -0.66
CA GLU A 44 7.83 7.43 -0.14
C GLU A 44 7.76 7.16 1.37
N LYS A 45 7.06 8.00 2.14
CA LYS A 45 6.80 7.70 3.55
C LYS A 45 5.98 6.42 3.69
N THR A 46 4.93 6.25 2.89
CA THR A 46 4.12 5.01 2.91
C THR A 46 4.96 3.78 2.61
N LYS A 47 5.84 3.85 1.61
CA LYS A 47 6.70 2.74 1.19
C LYS A 47 7.76 2.38 2.24
N ASN A 48 8.34 3.38 2.89
CA ASN A 48 9.45 3.20 3.84
C ASN A 48 9.00 3.00 5.30
N SER A 49 7.69 3.00 5.59
CA SER A 49 7.17 2.86 6.96
C SER A 49 6.97 1.41 7.42
N HIS A 50 7.46 0.41 6.67
CA HIS A 50 7.39 -1.02 7.03
C HIS A 50 8.63 -1.79 6.61
#